data_AF-A0A357NCH7-F1
#
_entry.id   AF-A0A357NCH7-F1
#
_cell.length_a   1.000
_cell.length_b   1.000
_cell.length_c   1.000
_cell.angle_alpha   90.00
_cell.angle_beta   90.00
_cell.angle_gamma   90.00
#
_symmetry.space_group_name_H-M   'P 1'
#
loop_
_entity.id
_entity.type
_entity.pdbx_description
1 polymer ?
#
loop_
_entity_poly.entity_id
_entity_poly.type
_entity_poly.pdbx_seq_one_letter_code
_entity_poly.pdbx_strand_id
1 'polypeptide(L)'
;MGLNSPAQMVCIACNGGKAKGNLSVIQLFLRGIMAGIYIAVGAGFCTIVKTGTATFLGAGINNLLGAAVFPIGLIAIVLTGMELFTGNAMLLP
;
A
#
# COMPACT_ATOMS: atom_id res chain seq x y z
N MET A 1 9.74 11.76 -15.61
CA MET A 1 8.30 11.66 -15.35
C MET A 1 7.88 12.99 -14.75
N GLY A 2 7.29 13.88 -15.56
CA GLY A 2 6.91 15.23 -15.11
C GLY A 2 5.70 15.19 -14.19
N LEU A 3 5.51 16.22 -13.38
CA LEU A 3 4.29 16.42 -12.62
C LEU A 3 3.14 16.57 -13.63
N ASN A 4 2.23 15.58 -13.64
CA ASN A 4 1.04 15.61 -14.49
C ASN A 4 0.05 16.63 -13.94
N SER A 5 -0.67 17.33 -14.83
CA SER A 5 -1.77 18.19 -14.39
C SER A 5 -2.87 17.37 -13.71
N PRO A 6 -3.70 17.97 -12.83
CA PRO A 6 -4.81 17.25 -12.22
C PRO A 6 -5.71 16.55 -13.25
N ALA A 7 -5.97 17.19 -14.38
CA ALA A 7 -6.75 16.60 -15.48
C ALA A 7 -6.06 15.36 -16.09
N GLN A 8 -4.74 15.40 -16.28
CA GLN A 8 -3.97 14.26 -16.77
C GLN A 8 -3.93 13.12 -15.74
N MET A 9 -3.81 13.42 -14.44
CA MET A 9 -3.81 12.42 -13.37
C MET A 9 -5.13 11.65 -13.30
N VAL A 10 -6.26 12.32 -13.48
CA VAL A 10 -7.58 11.65 -13.54
C VAL A 10 -7.62 10.67 -14.71
N CYS A 11 -7.11 11.06 -15.89
CA CYS A 11 -7.06 10.16 -17.04
C CYS A 11 -6.17 8.93 -16.78
N ILE A 12 -5.00 9.12 -16.16
CA ILE A 12 -4.10 8.04 -15.76
C ILE A 12 -4.77 7.10 -14.75
N ALA A 13 -5.44 7.65 -13.74
CA ALA A 13 -6.17 6.89 -12.73
C ALA A 13 -7.29 6.05 -13.35
N CYS A 14 -8.11 6.64 -14.23
CA CYS A 14 -9.16 5.94 -14.97
C CYS A 14 -8.61 4.80 -15.83
N ASN A 15 -7.49 5.01 -16.51
CA ASN A 15 -6.85 3.96 -17.31
C ASN A 15 -6.31 2.83 -16.44
N GLY A 16 -5.74 3.15 -15.27
CA GLY A 16 -5.34 2.17 -14.26
C GLY A 16 -6.53 1.37 -13.72
N GLY A 17 -7.65 2.04 -13.43
CA GLY A 17 -8.91 1.42 -13.06
C GLY A 17 -9.43 0.45 -14.11
N LYS A 18 -9.53 0.88 -15.37
CA LYS A 18 -9.93 0.02 -16.49
C LYS A 18 -9.07 -1.24 -16.61
N ALA A 19 -7.75 -1.11 -16.46
CA ALA A 19 -6.84 -2.27 -16.50
C ALA A 19 -7.12 -3.26 -15.37
N LYS A 20 -7.31 -2.75 -14.14
CA LYS A 20 -7.64 -3.56 -12.96
C LYS A 20 -9.01 -4.24 -13.07
N GLY A 21 -10.01 -3.56 -13.64
CA GLY A 21 -11.37 -4.08 -13.80
C GLY A 21 -11.49 -5.22 -14.81
N ASN A 22 -10.49 -5.38 -15.68
CA ASN A 22 -10.43 -6.48 -16.67
C ASN A 22 -9.64 -7.70 -16.19
N LEU A 23 -9.13 -7.70 -14.95
CA LEU A 23 -8.44 -8.85 -14.38
C LEU A 23 -9.42 -10.02 -14.16
N SER A 24 -8.96 -11.25 -14.40
CA SER A 24 -9.78 -12.42 -14.08
C SER A 24 -9.91 -12.60 -12.57
N VAL A 25 -10.97 -13.28 -12.11
CA VAL A 25 -11.23 -13.53 -10.69
C VAL A 25 -10.04 -14.24 -10.01
N ILE A 26 -9.41 -15.19 -10.71
CA ILE A 26 -8.24 -15.92 -10.20
C ILE A 26 -7.03 -15.00 -10.03
N GLN A 27 -6.80 -14.10 -11.00
CA GLN A 27 -5.71 -13.12 -10.91
C GLN A 27 -5.94 -12.13 -9.76
N LEU A 28 -7.17 -11.62 -9.62
CA LEU A 28 -7.57 -10.75 -8.50
C LEU A 28 -7.37 -11.43 -7.15
N PHE A 29 -7.77 -12.70 -7.03
CA PHE A 29 -7.63 -13.47 -5.79
C PHE A 29 -6.15 -13.66 -5.40
N LEU A 30 -5.31 -14.13 -6.32
CA LEU A 30 -3.88 -14.34 -6.05
C LEU A 30 -3.15 -13.03 -5.75
N ARG A 31 -3.43 -11.97 -6.53
CA ARG A 31 -2.87 -10.64 -6.31
C ARG A 31 -3.33 -10.03 -4.98
N GLY A 32 -4.57 -10.30 -4.57
CA GLY A 32 -5.11 -9.90 -3.27
C GLY A 32 -4.42 -10.59 -2.09
N ILE A 33 -4.17 -11.90 -2.18
CA ILE A 33 -3.40 -12.63 -1.16
C ILE A 33 -1.99 -12.06 -1.05
N MET A 34 -1.30 -11.86 -2.18
CA MET A 34 0.06 -11.29 -2.19
C MET A 34 0.08 -9.87 -1.59
N ALA A 35 -0.90 -9.03 -1.93
CA ALA A 35 -1.03 -7.71 -1.31
C ALA A 35 -1.20 -7.81 0.21
N GLY A 36 -2.01 -8.75 0.70
CA GLY A 36 -2.19 -9.01 2.14
C GLY A 36 -0.88 -9.40 2.83
N ILE A 37 -0.07 -10.26 2.21
CA ILE A 37 1.26 -10.63 2.73
C ILE A 37 2.17 -9.41 2.84
N TYR A 38 2.20 -8.53 1.83
CA TYR A 38 3.04 -7.33 1.88
C TYR A 38 2.60 -6.33 2.94
N ILE A 39 1.29 -6.15 3.15
CA ILE A 39 0.78 -5.35 4.27
C ILE A 39 1.15 -5.98 5.61
N ALA A 40 1.03 -7.31 5.75
CA ALA A 40 1.42 -8.01 6.97
C ALA A 40 2.91 -7.84 7.29
N VAL A 41 3.78 -7.84 6.28
CA VAL A 41 5.22 -7.54 6.44
C VAL A 41 5.43 -6.11 6.95
N GLY A 42 4.77 -5.10 6.35
CA GLY A 42 4.84 -3.72 6.82
C GLY A 42 4.34 -3.54 8.27
N ALA A 43 3.25 -4.23 8.62
CA ALA A 43 2.73 -4.26 9.99
C ALA A 43 3.69 -4.96 10.97
N GLY A 44 4.31 -6.08 10.55
CA GLY A 44 5.30 -6.81 11.33
C GLY A 44 6.51 -5.94 11.66
N PHE A 45 7.03 -5.17 10.70
CA PHE A 45 8.10 -4.22 10.97
C PHE A 45 7.68 -3.11 11.95
N CYS A 46 6.45 -2.60 11.85
CA CYS A 46 5.92 -1.63 12.81
C CYS A 46 5.92 -2.23 14.24
N THR A 47 5.52 -3.50 14.40
CA THR A 47 5.56 -4.19 15.70
C THR A 47 6.99 -4.34 16.23
N ILE A 48 7.93 -4.76 15.38
CA ILE A 48 9.33 -4.96 15.76
C ILE A 48 9.97 -3.63 16.22
N VAL A 49 9.82 -2.56 15.43
CA VAL A 49 10.40 -1.24 15.74
C VAL A 49 9.77 -0.63 16.98
N LYS A 50 8.51 -0.91 17.26
CA LYS A 50 7.83 -0.43 18.46
C LYS A 50 8.18 -1.20 19.74
N THR A 51 8.84 -2.35 19.61
CA THR A 51 9.15 -3.20 20.77
C THR A 51 10.26 -2.56 21.60
N GLY A 52 9.94 -2.18 22.85
CA GLY A 52 10.88 -1.57 23.78
C GLY A 52 11.13 -0.08 23.58
N THR A 53 10.78 0.49 22.42
CA THR A 53 11.08 1.89 22.08
C THR A 53 10.29 2.90 22.92
N ALA A 54 9.04 2.59 23.28
CA ALA A 54 8.22 3.46 24.13
C ALA A 54 8.82 3.72 25.52
N THR A 55 9.55 2.75 26.06
CA THR A 55 10.13 2.81 27.41
C THR A 55 11.30 3.79 27.50
N PHE A 56 12.04 3.98 26.39
CA PHE A 56 13.23 4.84 26.34
C PHE A 56 12.94 6.21 25.72
N LEU A 57 12.05 6.27 24.72
CA LEU A 57 11.83 7.47 23.89
C LEU A 57 10.41 8.05 24.01
N GLY A 58 9.54 7.42 24.80
CA GLY A 58 8.15 7.83 24.97
C GLY A 58 7.21 7.38 23.85
N ALA A 59 5.90 7.47 24.11
CA ALA A 59 4.86 6.95 23.23
C ALA A 59 4.78 7.68 21.86
N GLY A 60 5.10 8.98 21.83
CA GLY A 60 5.07 9.77 20.59
C GLY A 60 6.09 9.29 19.57
N ILE A 61 7.36 9.18 19.98
CA ILE A 61 8.45 8.70 19.12
C ILE A 61 8.23 7.24 18.72
N ASN A 62 7.73 6.40 19.64
CA ASN A 62 7.37 5.02 19.35
C ASN A 62 6.38 4.90 18.18
N ASN A 63 5.31 5.70 18.19
CA ASN A 63 4.32 5.68 17.11
C ASN A 63 4.85 6.30 15.82
N LEU A 64 5.67 7.36 15.90
CA LEU A 64 6.32 7.97 14.73
C LEU A 64 7.20 6.95 14.00
N LEU A 65 8.04 6.21 14.74
CA LEU A 65 8.93 5.20 14.17
C LEU A 65 8.15 4.04 13.55
N GLY A 66 7.11 3.53 14.23
CA GLY A 66 6.26 2.50 13.65
C GLY A 66 5.55 2.95 12.36
N ALA A 67 5.01 4.18 12.37
CA ALA A 67 4.34 4.76 11.21
C ALA A 67 5.29 5.06 10.04
N ALA A 68 6.55 5.39 10.31
CA ALA A 68 7.56 5.64 9.28
C ALA A 68 7.96 4.37 8.51
N VAL A 69 7.88 3.20 9.15
CA VAL A 69 8.32 1.93 8.56
C VAL A 69 7.18 1.15 7.90
N PHE A 70 5.94 1.34 8.35
CA PHE A 70 4.75 0.72 7.75
C PHE A 70 4.63 0.85 6.20
N PRO A 71 4.95 2.00 5.57
CA PRO A 71 4.81 2.21 4.12
C PRO A 71 5.60 1.23 3.25
N ILE A 72 6.58 0.51 3.79
CA ILE A 72 7.32 -0.53 3.06
C ILE A 72 6.36 -1.55 2.42
N GLY A 73 5.29 -1.94 3.13
CA GLY A 73 4.28 -2.84 2.58
C GLY A 73 3.55 -2.25 1.37
N LEU A 74 3.20 -0.95 1.42
CA LEU A 74 2.56 -0.25 0.30
C LEU A 74 3.50 -0.07 -0.89
N ILE A 75 4.77 0.24 -0.64
CA ILE A 75 5.80 0.37 -1.68
C ILE A 75 5.96 -0.97 -2.43
N ALA A 76 6.04 -2.09 -1.69
CA ALA A 76 6.13 -3.42 -2.30
C ALA A 76 4.92 -3.72 -3.21
N ILE A 77 3.70 -3.38 -2.77
CA ILE A 77 2.47 -3.55 -3.58
C ILE A 77 2.54 -2.76 -4.89
N VAL A 78 2.99 -1.51 -4.84
CA VAL A 78 3.10 -0.66 -6.04
C VAL A 78 4.16 -1.20 -7.00
N LEU A 79 5.32 -1.61 -6.49
CA LEU A 79 6.42 -2.13 -7.32
C LEU A 79 6.09 -3.47 -7.98
N THR A 80 5.34 -4.33 -7.28
CA THR A 80 4.96 -5.67 -7.77
C THR A 80 3.61 -5.67 -8.51
N GLY A 81 2.89 -4.55 -8.47
CA GLY A 81 1.59 -4.39 -9.11
C GLY A 81 0.50 -5.29 -8.51
N MET A 82 0.54 -5.56 -7.20
CA MET A 82 -0.46 -6.38 -6.52
C MET A 82 -1.76 -5.60 -6.26
N GLU A 83 -2.84 -6.33 -6.01
CA GLU A 83 -4.19 -5.77 -5.91
C GLU A 83 -4.57 -5.57 -4.44
N LEU A 84 -4.58 -4.32 -3.99
CA LEU A 84 -5.01 -3.95 -2.65
C LEU A 84 -6.39 -3.27 -2.71
N PHE A 85 -7.30 -3.71 -1.83
CA PHE A 85 -8.69 -3.23 -1.81
C PHE A 85 -8.81 -1.71 -1.72
N THR A 86 -8.05 -1.05 -0.84
CA THR A 86 -8.12 0.41 -0.66
C THR A 86 -7.70 1.20 -1.90
N GLY A 87 -6.72 0.70 -2.66
CA GLY A 87 -6.34 1.28 -3.95
C GLY A 87 -7.38 1.00 -5.04
N ASN A 88 -8.01 -0.15 -4.99
CA ASN A 88 -9.06 -0.53 -5.94
C ASN A 88 -10.34 0.28 -5.72
N ALA A 89 -10.74 0.53 -4.48
CA ALA A 89 -11.85 1.42 -4.13
C ALA A 89 -11.64 2.88 -4.57
N MET A 90 -10.39 3.28 -4.82
CA MET A 90 -10.04 4.61 -5.35
C MET A 90 -10.08 4.67 -6.88
N LEU A 91 -9.75 3.56 -7.57
CA LEU A 91 -9.46 3.57 -9.02
C LEU A 91 -10.53 2.88 -9.88
N LEU A 92 -11.20 1.86 -9.34
CA LEU A 92 -12.28 1.18 -10.05
C LEU A 92 -13.59 1.97 -9.92
N PRO A 93 -14.49 1.88 -10.90
CA PRO A 93 -15.88 2.25 -10.68
C PRO A 93 -16.52 1.36 -9.60
#